data_AF-A0A1G9HJ63-F1
#
_entry.id   AF-A0A1G9HJ63-F1
#
_cell.length_a   1.000
_cell.length_b   1.000
_cell.length_c   1.000
_cell.angle_alpha   90.00
_cell.angle_beta   90.00
_cell.angle_gamma   90.00
#
_symmetry.space_group_name_H-M   'P 1'
#
loop_
_entity.id
_entity.type
_entity.pdbx_description
1 polymer ?
#
loop_
_entity_poly.entity_id
_entity_poly.type
_entity_poly.pdbx_seq_one_letter_code
_entity_poly.pdbx_strand_id
1 'polypeptide(L)'
;MLIYFPQLHEELIAEKVEGALLFDPGVDRAQTEDVLVFRPENLPVEPEMCRRMIADFISYGESLGKMLKMLSMPTSNQKDQFGERTSAIENELNALIRDTPAEKKSDTDRVQNQVVLALVYAYEEKHLELAEIEHKLNDKWSGFGTSLGLDDEDIADQQARALGGLFSNAPVQTGSRVVLPWQKVLEGFAALLPENSALVTSDVDAVSFWRDLELDFYEKEGVLPEKATVVRDKAWKLLGLSSAPEEKPWLDREFLVALAVPETE
;
A
#
# COMPACT_ATOMS: atom_id res chain seq x y z
N MET A 1 3.78 -19.42 3.63
CA MET A 1 3.61 -18.60 2.42
C MET A 1 4.22 -17.23 2.70
N LEU A 2 4.90 -16.60 1.74
CA LEU A 2 5.52 -15.28 1.90
C LEU A 2 4.77 -14.25 1.05
N ILE A 3 4.36 -13.13 1.63
CA ILE A 3 3.51 -12.10 1.00
C ILE A 3 4.21 -10.74 1.11
N TYR A 4 4.28 -9.98 0.01
CA TYR A 4 4.81 -8.61 0.05
C TYR A 4 3.92 -7.68 0.86
N PHE A 5 4.57 -6.77 1.60
CA PHE A 5 3.93 -5.79 2.45
C PHE A 5 4.71 -4.45 2.42
N PRO A 6 4.04 -3.29 2.31
CA PRO A 6 2.60 -3.09 2.06
C PRO A 6 2.21 -3.10 0.57
N GLN A 7 3.16 -3.20 -0.35
CA GLN A 7 2.94 -3.07 -1.79
C GLN A 7 2.02 -4.17 -2.35
N LEU A 8 1.11 -3.79 -3.24
CA LEU A 8 0.22 -4.70 -3.96
C LEU A 8 0.57 -4.82 -5.47
N HIS A 9 1.45 -3.94 -5.97
CA HIS A 9 2.04 -3.95 -7.30
C HIS A 9 3.54 -4.28 -7.27
N GLU A 10 4.01 -5.02 -8.26
CA GLU A 10 5.42 -5.42 -8.32
C GLU A 10 6.36 -4.27 -8.67
N GLU A 11 5.87 -3.29 -9.44
CA GLU A 11 6.61 -2.13 -9.92
C GLU A 11 6.98 -1.18 -8.77
N LEU A 12 6.28 -1.29 -7.64
CA LEU A 12 6.53 -0.50 -6.42
C LEU A 12 7.42 -1.23 -5.41
N ILE A 13 7.77 -2.50 -5.66
CA ILE A 13 8.66 -3.27 -4.80
C ILE A 13 10.10 -2.88 -5.10
N ALA A 14 10.81 -2.38 -4.09
CA ALA A 14 12.21 -2.01 -4.22
C ALA A 14 13.12 -3.24 -4.38
N GLU A 15 12.88 -4.28 -3.58
CA GLU A 15 13.71 -5.49 -3.52
C GLU A 15 12.84 -6.73 -3.76
N LYS A 16 13.05 -7.40 -4.90
CA LYS A 16 12.27 -8.59 -5.26
C LYS A 16 12.88 -9.83 -4.59
N VAL A 17 12.06 -10.48 -3.78
CA VAL A 17 12.35 -11.74 -3.11
C VAL A 17 11.74 -12.92 -3.87
N GLU A 18 12.56 -13.94 -4.10
CA GLU A 18 12.13 -15.18 -4.76
C GLU A 18 11.03 -15.89 -3.96
N GLY A 19 9.95 -16.29 -4.64
CA GLY A 19 8.83 -17.01 -4.05
C GLY A 19 7.87 -16.18 -3.18
N ALA A 20 8.12 -14.87 -3.05
CA ALA A 20 7.17 -13.94 -2.44
C ALA A 20 6.01 -13.62 -3.40
N LEU A 21 4.79 -13.57 -2.87
CA LEU A 21 3.56 -13.37 -3.63
C LEU A 21 2.99 -11.98 -3.36
N LEU A 22 2.39 -11.36 -4.39
CA LEU A 22 1.57 -10.17 -4.22
C LEU A 22 0.18 -10.54 -3.73
N PHE A 23 -0.34 -9.80 -2.77
CA PHE A 23 -1.72 -9.99 -2.31
C PHE A 23 -2.71 -9.42 -3.33
N ASP A 24 -3.72 -10.20 -3.70
CA ASP A 24 -4.83 -9.78 -4.54
C ASP A 24 -6.11 -9.63 -3.68
N PRO A 25 -6.63 -8.40 -3.48
CA PRO A 25 -7.84 -8.13 -2.73
C PRO A 25 -9.14 -8.54 -3.45
N GLY A 26 -9.07 -9.28 -4.55
CA GLY A 26 -10.23 -9.65 -5.38
C GLY A 26 -10.51 -8.61 -6.46
N VAL A 27 -9.47 -7.94 -6.95
CA VAL A 27 -9.56 -7.03 -8.10
C VAL A 27 -9.24 -7.78 -9.38
N ASP A 28 -9.94 -7.47 -10.46
CA ASP A 28 -9.66 -8.07 -11.77
C ASP A 28 -8.37 -7.47 -12.34
N ARG A 29 -7.25 -8.04 -11.90
CA ARG A 29 -5.91 -7.71 -12.39
C ARG A 29 -5.63 -8.38 -13.74
N ALA A 30 -4.84 -7.72 -14.58
CA ALA A 30 -4.26 -8.38 -15.73
C ALA A 30 -3.30 -9.49 -15.24
N GLN A 31 -3.56 -10.74 -15.62
CA GLN A 31 -2.64 -11.83 -15.30
C GLN A 31 -1.46 -11.78 -16.27
N THR A 32 -0.29 -11.43 -15.75
CA THR A 32 1.01 -11.64 -16.40
C THR A 32 1.61 -12.96 -15.90
N GLU A 33 2.20 -13.74 -16.80
CA GLU A 33 2.75 -15.07 -16.47
C GLU A 33 3.90 -15.01 -15.44
N ASP A 34 4.58 -13.86 -15.35
CA ASP A 34 5.77 -13.67 -14.51
C ASP A 34 5.46 -13.20 -13.07
N VAL A 35 4.23 -12.79 -12.78
CA VAL A 35 3.88 -12.21 -11.47
C VAL A 35 3.20 -13.25 -10.59
N LEU A 36 3.85 -13.59 -9.48
CA LEU A 36 3.30 -14.50 -8.48
C LEU A 36 2.27 -13.77 -7.61
N VAL A 37 1.02 -14.26 -7.64
CA VAL A 37 -0.12 -13.63 -6.95
C VAL A 37 -0.82 -14.61 -6.02
N PHE A 38 -1.23 -14.12 -4.86
CA PHE A 38 -2.09 -14.83 -3.93
C PHE A 38 -3.44 -14.12 -3.76
N ARG A 39 -4.52 -14.80 -4.14
CA ARG A 39 -5.91 -14.40 -3.87
C ARG A 39 -6.50 -15.35 -2.83
N PRO A 40 -7.00 -14.86 -1.68
CA PRO A 40 -7.73 -15.69 -0.73
C PRO A 40 -9.00 -16.29 -1.36
N GLU A 41 -9.28 -17.57 -1.13
CA GLU A 41 -10.48 -18.25 -1.66
C GLU A 41 -11.79 -17.75 -1.04
N ASN A 42 -11.71 -17.17 0.16
CA ASN A 42 -12.83 -16.84 1.03
C ASN A 42 -12.98 -15.32 1.23
N LEU A 43 -12.74 -14.55 0.18
CA LEU A 43 -13.02 -13.10 0.15
C LEU A 43 -14.53 -12.86 0.26
N PRO A 44 -14.98 -11.90 1.10
CA PRO A 44 -16.41 -11.67 1.34
C PRO A 44 -17.12 -10.94 0.20
N VAL A 45 -16.40 -10.22 -0.66
CA VAL A 45 -16.95 -9.48 -1.81
C VAL A 45 -16.44 -10.10 -3.11
N GLU A 46 -17.37 -10.40 -4.01
CA GLU A 46 -17.05 -10.88 -5.35
C GLU A 46 -16.35 -9.80 -6.21
N PRO A 47 -15.46 -10.17 -7.14
CA PRO A 47 -14.65 -9.20 -7.89
C PRO A 47 -15.45 -8.12 -8.63
N GLU A 48 -16.59 -8.48 -9.23
CA GLU A 48 -17.45 -7.52 -9.93
C GLU A 48 -18.02 -6.45 -8.99
N MET A 49 -18.40 -6.85 -7.78
CA MET A 49 -18.93 -5.94 -6.76
C MET A 49 -17.81 -5.08 -6.18
N CYS A 50 -16.64 -5.68 -5.90
CA CYS A 50 -15.46 -4.96 -5.43
C CYS A 50 -15.06 -3.86 -6.43
N ARG A 51 -15.03 -4.18 -7.73
CA ARG A 51 -14.77 -3.20 -8.80
C ARG A 51 -15.79 -2.06 -8.80
N ARG A 52 -17.08 -2.36 -8.65
CA ARG A 52 -18.14 -1.34 -8.60
C ARG A 52 -17.93 -0.40 -7.41
N MET A 53 -17.67 -0.94 -6.22
CA MET A 53 -17.42 -0.13 -5.02
C MET A 53 -16.19 0.78 -5.19
N ILE A 54 -15.11 0.27 -5.80
CA ILE A 54 -13.93 1.09 -6.12
C ILE A 54 -14.28 2.18 -7.13
N ALA A 55 -15.01 1.85 -8.20
CA ALA A 55 -15.41 2.81 -9.22
C ALA A 55 -16.28 3.93 -8.63
N ASP A 56 -17.20 3.58 -7.73
CA ASP A 56 -18.01 4.54 -6.98
C ASP A 56 -17.08 5.45 -6.16
N PHE A 57 -16.13 4.90 -5.39
CA PHE A 57 -15.13 5.68 -4.64
C PHE A 57 -14.27 6.60 -5.52
N ILE A 58 -13.79 6.12 -6.67
CA ILE A 58 -12.99 6.90 -7.61
C ILE A 58 -13.83 8.01 -8.25
N SER A 59 -15.12 7.80 -8.49
CA SER A 59 -16.02 8.84 -9.01
C SER A 59 -16.19 10.02 -8.03
N TYR A 60 -15.95 9.80 -6.74
CA TYR A 60 -15.84 10.85 -5.72
C TYR A 60 -14.47 11.56 -5.72
N GLY A 61 -13.55 11.15 -6.60
CA GLY A 61 -12.44 11.91 -7.21
C GLY A 61 -11.44 12.59 -6.29
N GLU A 62 -11.84 13.66 -5.63
CA GLU A 62 -10.98 14.43 -4.73
C GLU A 62 -10.91 13.83 -3.31
N SER A 63 -11.90 13.03 -2.91
CA SER A 63 -11.98 12.48 -1.56
C SER A 63 -10.99 11.33 -1.34
N LEU A 64 -10.80 10.44 -2.32
CA LEU A 64 -9.96 9.24 -2.19
C LEU A 64 -8.49 9.58 -1.96
N GLY A 65 -7.91 10.42 -2.83
CA GLY A 65 -6.52 10.85 -2.68
C GLY A 65 -6.28 11.58 -1.36
N LYS A 66 -7.24 12.42 -0.94
CA LYS A 66 -7.18 13.12 0.36
C LYS A 66 -7.28 12.15 1.54
N MET A 67 -8.14 11.15 1.44
CA MET A 67 -8.35 10.13 2.47
C MET A 67 -7.12 9.24 2.64
N LEU A 68 -6.60 8.67 1.56
CA LEU A 68 -5.40 7.83 1.59
C LEU A 68 -4.18 8.63 2.03
N LYS A 69 -4.02 9.86 1.56
CA LYS A 69 -2.96 10.75 2.05
C LYS A 69 -3.09 11.06 3.54
N MET A 70 -4.30 11.22 4.06
CA MET A 70 -4.52 11.41 5.50
C MET A 70 -4.15 10.16 6.31
N LEU A 71 -4.36 8.96 5.74
CA LEU A 71 -3.97 7.68 6.34
C LEU A 71 -2.46 7.43 6.30
N SER A 72 -1.79 7.92 5.26
CA SER A 72 -0.35 7.79 5.06
C SER A 72 0.49 8.81 5.85
N MET A 73 -0.12 9.84 6.43
CA MET A 73 0.61 10.86 7.19
C MET A 73 1.09 10.31 8.55
N PRO A 74 2.40 10.34 8.86
CA PRO A 74 2.93 9.87 10.13
C PRO A 74 2.34 10.67 11.31
N THR A 75 1.94 9.96 12.35
CA THR A 75 1.35 10.51 13.57
C THR A 75 2.42 11.23 14.39
N SER A 76 2.54 12.55 14.22
CA SER A 76 3.51 13.37 14.97
C SER A 76 3.09 13.66 16.42
N ASN A 77 1.97 13.14 16.93
CA ASN A 77 1.70 13.12 18.37
C ASN A 77 0.56 12.17 18.77
N GLN A 78 0.76 11.51 19.91
CA GLN A 78 -0.21 10.86 20.79
C GLN A 78 -0.92 9.56 20.34
N LYS A 79 -0.83 8.59 21.26
CA LYS A 79 -1.34 7.22 21.30
C LYS A 79 -2.85 7.02 21.03
N ASP A 80 -3.60 8.07 20.72
CA ASP A 80 -5.07 8.04 20.54
C ASP A 80 -5.57 8.51 19.15
N GLN A 81 -4.70 9.02 18.26
CA GLN A 81 -5.17 9.63 16.99
C GLN A 81 -5.47 8.63 15.86
N PHE A 82 -4.99 7.39 15.95
CA PHE A 82 -5.34 6.35 14.98
C PHE A 82 -6.84 6.01 15.05
N GLY A 83 -7.43 6.02 16.25
CA GLY A 83 -8.85 5.73 16.46
C GLY A 83 -9.78 6.81 15.90
N GLU A 84 -9.50 8.09 16.19
CA GLU A 84 -10.37 9.20 15.78
C GLU A 84 -10.44 9.38 14.26
N ARG A 85 -9.32 9.29 13.54
CA ARG A 85 -9.32 9.43 12.06
C ARG A 85 -9.87 8.21 11.34
N THR A 86 -9.71 7.03 11.93
CA THR A 86 -10.29 5.78 11.42
C THR A 86 -11.82 5.85 11.43
N SER A 87 -12.43 6.50 12.45
CA SER A 87 -13.89 6.57 12.60
C SER A 87 -14.62 7.32 11.47
N ALA A 88 -14.06 8.42 10.95
CA ALA A 88 -14.68 9.20 9.86
C ALA A 88 -14.69 8.41 8.54
N ILE A 89 -13.63 7.65 8.29
CA ILE A 89 -13.47 6.79 7.11
C ILE A 89 -14.34 5.55 7.25
N GLU A 90 -14.36 4.93 8.43
CA GLU A 90 -15.27 3.85 8.78
C GLU A 90 -16.73 4.27 8.51
N ASN A 91 -17.13 5.48 8.86
CA ASN A 91 -18.48 5.97 8.59
C ASN A 91 -18.79 6.10 7.09
N GLU A 92 -17.85 6.58 6.29
CA GLU A 92 -18.02 6.70 4.83
C GLU A 92 -18.00 5.34 4.14
N LEU A 93 -17.11 4.43 4.54
CA LEU A 93 -17.08 3.05 4.04
C LEU A 93 -18.35 2.28 4.45
N ASN A 94 -18.79 2.42 5.70
CA ASN A 94 -20.02 1.81 6.19
C ASN A 94 -21.26 2.34 5.47
N ALA A 95 -21.28 3.62 5.09
CA ALA A 95 -22.36 4.17 4.27
C ALA A 95 -22.45 3.50 2.89
N LEU A 96 -21.31 3.13 2.28
CA LEU A 96 -21.27 2.43 1.01
C LEU A 96 -21.59 0.93 1.15
N ILE A 97 -21.12 0.30 2.23
CA ILE A 97 -21.31 -1.14 2.48
C ILE A 97 -22.76 -1.46 2.90
N ARG A 98 -23.53 -0.48 3.39
CA ARG A 98 -24.91 -0.66 3.89
C ARG A 98 -25.89 -1.29 2.89
N ASP A 99 -25.65 -1.17 1.59
CA ASP A 99 -26.48 -1.81 0.56
C ASP A 99 -26.05 -3.26 0.24
N THR A 100 -25.03 -3.76 0.92
CA THR A 100 -24.57 -5.16 0.82
C THR A 100 -25.27 -5.99 1.90
N PRO A 101 -25.87 -7.15 1.56
CA PRO A 101 -26.51 -8.02 2.55
C PRO A 101 -25.44 -8.71 3.41
N ALA A 102 -24.91 -8.00 4.40
CA ALA A 102 -24.00 -8.58 5.40
C ALA A 102 -24.83 -9.16 6.56
N GLU A 103 -24.84 -10.48 6.71
CA GLU A 103 -25.63 -11.19 7.74
C GLU A 103 -25.00 -11.12 9.15
N LYS A 104 -23.72 -10.72 9.29
CA LYS A 104 -22.99 -10.64 10.58
C LYS A 104 -21.95 -9.50 10.62
N LYS A 105 -21.72 -8.93 11.82
CA LYS A 105 -20.71 -7.88 12.07
C LYS A 105 -19.29 -8.29 11.60
N SER A 106 -18.91 -9.55 11.82
CA SER A 106 -17.61 -10.09 11.37
C SER A 106 -17.46 -10.09 9.84
N ASP A 107 -18.56 -10.23 9.10
CA ASP A 107 -18.52 -10.17 7.65
C ASP A 107 -18.41 -8.72 7.19
N THR A 108 -19.05 -7.77 7.88
CA THR A 108 -18.88 -6.34 7.62
C THR A 108 -17.43 -5.89 7.76
N ASP A 109 -16.72 -6.30 8.83
CA ASP A 109 -15.32 -5.94 9.03
C ASP A 109 -14.41 -6.52 7.95
N ARG A 110 -14.65 -7.78 7.52
CA ARG A 110 -13.89 -8.40 6.43
C ARG A 110 -14.17 -7.72 5.09
N VAL A 111 -15.42 -7.36 4.81
CA VAL A 111 -15.81 -6.56 3.62
C VAL A 111 -15.08 -5.23 3.63
N GLN A 112 -15.09 -4.54 4.77
CA GLN A 112 -14.43 -3.25 4.94
C GLN A 112 -12.93 -3.35 4.64
N ASN A 113 -12.26 -4.34 5.23
CA ASN A 113 -10.83 -4.58 5.02
C ASN A 113 -10.52 -4.96 3.56
N GLN A 114 -11.36 -5.77 2.90
CA GLN A 114 -11.18 -6.09 1.49
C GLN A 114 -11.29 -4.84 0.62
N VAL A 115 -12.33 -4.02 0.83
CA VAL A 115 -12.54 -2.78 0.08
C VAL A 115 -11.37 -1.82 0.29
N VAL A 116 -10.90 -1.64 1.52
CA VAL A 116 -9.73 -0.78 1.81
C VAL A 116 -8.49 -1.26 1.05
N LEU A 117 -8.18 -2.56 1.08
CA LEU A 117 -7.04 -3.10 0.33
C LEU A 117 -7.21 -2.90 -1.19
N ALA A 118 -8.43 -3.05 -1.70
CA ALA A 118 -8.73 -2.81 -3.11
C ALA A 118 -8.59 -1.32 -3.50
N LEU A 119 -8.90 -0.39 -2.59
CA LEU A 119 -8.64 1.04 -2.79
C LEU A 119 -7.14 1.36 -2.74
N VAL A 120 -6.37 0.69 -1.88
CA VAL A 120 -4.90 0.81 -1.86
C VAL A 120 -4.33 0.32 -3.19
N TYR A 121 -4.80 -0.82 -3.70
CA TYR A 121 -4.42 -1.33 -5.02
C TYR A 121 -4.73 -0.29 -6.12
N ALA A 122 -5.94 0.25 -6.17
CA ALA A 122 -6.31 1.26 -7.16
C ALA A 122 -5.48 2.56 -7.04
N TYR A 123 -5.08 2.92 -5.81
CA TYR A 123 -4.20 4.06 -5.57
C TYR A 123 -2.78 3.82 -6.11
N GLU A 124 -2.24 2.62 -5.91
CA GLU A 124 -0.99 2.20 -6.52
C GLU A 124 -1.06 2.24 -8.06
N GLU A 125 -2.13 1.69 -8.67
CA GLU A 125 -2.34 1.75 -10.13
C GLU A 125 -2.32 3.20 -10.64
N LYS A 126 -3.05 4.10 -9.96
CA LYS A 126 -3.09 5.52 -10.34
C LYS A 126 -1.73 6.19 -10.21
N HIS A 127 -0.92 5.78 -9.22
CA HIS A 127 0.43 6.30 -9.08
C HIS A 127 1.33 5.83 -10.23
N LEU A 128 1.24 4.54 -10.59
CA LEU A 128 1.98 3.98 -11.73
C LEU A 128 1.57 4.63 -13.07
N GLU A 129 0.28 4.84 -13.29
CA GLU A 129 -0.23 5.56 -14.47
C GLU A 129 0.33 6.99 -14.56
N LEU A 130 0.37 7.72 -13.44
CA LEU A 130 0.92 9.07 -13.40
C LEU A 130 2.42 9.08 -13.71
N ALA A 131 3.19 8.16 -13.11
CA ALA A 131 4.61 8.02 -13.37
C ALA A 131 4.89 7.70 -14.86
N GLU A 132 4.06 6.86 -15.49
CA GLU A 132 4.19 6.54 -16.92
C GLU A 132 3.89 7.76 -17.81
N ILE A 133 2.88 8.57 -17.45
CA ILE A 133 2.55 9.81 -18.16
C ILE A 133 3.70 10.82 -18.04
N GLU A 134 4.27 10.97 -16.85
CA GLU A 134 5.43 11.83 -16.60
C GLU A 134 6.63 11.39 -17.44
N HIS A 135 6.94 10.10 -17.47
CA HIS A 135 8.02 9.55 -18.30
C HIS A 135 7.80 9.85 -19.78
N LYS A 136 6.61 9.54 -20.31
CA LYS A 136 6.25 9.82 -21.72
C LYS A 136 6.31 11.30 -22.06
N LEU A 137 5.99 12.18 -21.10
CA LEU A 137 6.10 13.62 -21.27
C LEU A 137 7.58 14.02 -21.35
N ASN A 138 8.41 13.57 -20.41
CA ASN A 138 9.84 13.83 -20.38
C ASN A 138 10.53 13.37 -21.69
N ASP A 139 10.21 12.17 -22.18
CA ASP A 139 10.74 11.64 -23.44
C ASP A 139 10.38 12.50 -24.66
N LYS A 140 9.14 13.03 -24.69
CA LYS A 140 8.70 13.92 -25.78
C LYS A 140 9.40 15.27 -25.71
N TRP A 141 9.61 15.80 -24.52
CA TRP A 141 10.35 17.05 -24.32
C TRP A 141 11.84 16.90 -24.61
N SER A 142 12.45 15.74 -24.32
CA SER A 142 13.87 15.50 -24.64
C SER A 142 14.05 15.38 -26.14
N GLY A 143 13.19 14.59 -26.81
CA GLY A 143 13.18 14.50 -28.27
C GLY A 143 12.93 15.85 -28.97
N PHE A 144 12.11 16.73 -28.37
CA PHE A 144 11.89 18.08 -28.89
C PHE A 144 13.13 18.98 -28.69
N GLY A 145 13.78 18.93 -27.53
CA GLY A 145 15.02 19.67 -27.25
C GLY A 145 16.16 19.26 -28.20
N THR A 146 16.34 17.96 -28.42
CA THR A 146 17.32 17.43 -29.38
C THR A 146 16.99 17.86 -30.81
N SER A 147 15.70 17.90 -31.20
CA SER A 147 15.28 18.38 -32.53
C SER A 147 15.50 19.88 -32.73
N LEU A 148 15.62 20.66 -31.66
CA LEU A 148 15.93 22.10 -31.71
C LEU A 148 17.44 22.39 -31.65
N GLY A 149 18.28 21.35 -31.54
CA GLY A 149 19.74 21.49 -31.49
C GLY A 149 20.26 22.08 -30.18
N LEU A 150 19.50 21.90 -29.09
CA LEU A 150 19.96 22.23 -27.74
C LEU A 150 20.93 21.14 -27.25
N ASP A 151 21.99 21.54 -26.56
CA ASP A 151 22.90 20.60 -25.89
C ASP A 151 22.23 20.03 -24.63
N ASP A 152 22.58 18.79 -24.25
CA ASP A 152 21.89 18.03 -23.20
C ASP A 152 21.82 18.76 -21.84
N GLU A 153 22.81 19.60 -21.51
CA GLU A 153 22.83 20.42 -20.29
C GLU A 153 21.78 21.54 -20.31
N ASP A 154 21.54 22.17 -21.47
CA ASP A 154 20.53 23.22 -21.63
C ASP A 154 19.10 22.62 -21.69
N ILE A 155 18.96 21.39 -22.19
CA ILE A 155 17.68 20.65 -22.23
C ILE A 155 17.21 20.32 -20.81
N ALA A 156 18.08 19.79 -19.95
CA ALA A 156 17.72 19.37 -18.60
C ALA A 156 17.25 20.56 -17.73
N ASP A 157 17.96 21.69 -17.79
CA ASP A 157 17.66 22.89 -17.01
C ASP A 157 16.35 23.57 -17.47
N GLN A 158 16.07 23.55 -18.77
CA GLN A 158 14.85 24.11 -19.34
C GLN A 158 13.64 23.19 -19.13
N GLN A 159 13.82 21.87 -19.18
CA GLN A 159 12.80 20.87 -18.84
C GLN A 159 12.39 20.96 -17.37
N ALA A 160 13.34 21.01 -16.44
CA ALA A 160 13.05 21.13 -15.01
C ALA A 160 12.23 22.39 -14.70
N ARG A 161 12.50 23.51 -15.39
CA ARG A 161 11.75 24.77 -15.24
C ARG A 161 10.38 24.76 -15.93
N ALA A 162 10.27 24.20 -17.14
CA ALA A 162 9.01 24.15 -17.89
C ALA A 162 8.01 23.16 -17.26
N LEU A 163 8.49 22.00 -16.83
CA LEU A 163 7.70 21.02 -16.09
C LEU A 163 7.36 21.59 -14.71
N GLY A 164 8.33 22.17 -13.98
CA GLY A 164 8.07 22.83 -12.70
C GLY A 164 7.01 23.94 -12.77
N GLY A 165 6.91 24.66 -13.89
CA GLY A 165 5.90 25.70 -14.13
C GLY A 165 4.53 25.19 -14.61
N LEU A 166 4.46 24.01 -15.25
CA LEU A 166 3.20 23.37 -15.64
C LEU A 166 2.60 22.57 -14.46
N PHE A 167 3.45 21.99 -13.61
CA PHE A 167 3.06 21.24 -12.43
C PHE A 167 2.84 22.09 -11.18
N SER A 168 3.18 23.38 -11.18
CA SER A 168 2.95 24.27 -10.02
C SER A 168 1.48 24.43 -9.62
N ASN A 169 0.54 24.02 -10.48
CA ASN A 169 -0.91 24.04 -10.22
C ASN A 169 -1.54 22.64 -10.08
N ALA A 170 -0.76 21.57 -10.23
CA ALA A 170 -1.20 20.19 -10.00
C ALA A 170 -0.56 19.68 -8.70
N PRO A 171 -1.29 18.95 -7.83
CA PRO A 171 -0.69 18.35 -6.64
C PRO A 171 0.13 17.11 -7.05
N VAL A 172 1.20 17.32 -7.82
CA VAL A 172 2.10 16.27 -8.29
C VAL A 172 3.39 16.38 -7.50
N GLN A 173 3.66 15.34 -6.71
CA GLN A 173 4.89 15.24 -5.94
C GLN A 173 6.00 14.78 -6.87
N THR A 174 6.75 15.73 -7.43
CA THR A 174 7.99 15.45 -8.16
C THR A 174 8.94 14.62 -7.28
N GLY A 175 9.23 13.37 -7.69
CA GLY A 175 10.23 12.50 -7.06
C GLY A 175 9.91 11.98 -5.66
N SER A 176 8.68 12.12 -5.16
CA SER A 176 8.32 11.59 -3.84
C SER A 176 7.98 10.10 -3.94
N ARG A 177 8.74 9.27 -3.22
CA ARG A 177 8.36 7.90 -2.84
C ARG A 177 6.86 7.81 -2.53
N VAL A 178 6.19 6.81 -3.11
CA VAL A 178 4.77 6.52 -2.81
C VAL A 178 4.64 6.25 -1.32
N VAL A 179 3.88 7.10 -0.62
CA VAL A 179 3.61 6.86 0.80
C VAL A 179 2.33 6.05 0.92
N LEU A 180 2.50 4.75 1.11
CA LEU A 180 1.39 3.80 1.25
C LEU A 180 0.84 3.82 2.69
N PRO A 181 -0.48 3.66 2.88
CA PRO A 181 -1.10 3.58 4.20
C PRO A 181 -0.87 2.18 4.82
N TRP A 182 0.40 1.85 5.10
CA TRP A 182 0.84 0.51 5.49
C TRP A 182 0.09 -0.05 6.71
N GLN A 183 -0.34 0.79 7.64
CA GLN A 183 -1.10 0.37 8.82
C GLN A 183 -2.46 -0.21 8.43
N LYS A 184 -3.13 0.38 7.44
CA LYS A 184 -4.39 -0.15 6.92
C LYS A 184 -4.19 -1.41 6.09
N VAL A 185 -3.07 -1.50 5.38
CA VAL A 185 -2.70 -2.74 4.71
C VAL A 185 -2.47 -3.86 5.73
N LEU A 186 -1.74 -3.59 6.81
CA LEU A 186 -1.48 -4.58 7.86
C LEU A 186 -2.77 -5.00 8.59
N GLU A 187 -3.67 -4.06 8.87
CA GLU A 187 -4.99 -4.34 9.44
C GLU A 187 -5.81 -5.26 8.51
N GLY A 188 -5.84 -4.98 7.21
CA GLY A 188 -6.53 -5.80 6.22
C GLY A 188 -5.90 -7.18 6.03
N PHE A 189 -4.57 -7.24 6.02
CA PHE A 189 -3.82 -8.49 5.97
C PHE A 189 -4.12 -9.34 7.21
N ALA A 190 -4.25 -8.72 8.37
CA ALA A 190 -4.61 -9.44 9.59
C ALA A 190 -5.97 -10.12 9.48
N ALA A 191 -6.94 -9.47 8.84
CA ALA A 191 -8.31 -9.96 8.65
C ALA A 191 -8.46 -11.00 7.52
N LEU A 192 -7.60 -10.96 6.50
CA LEU A 192 -7.83 -11.70 5.25
C LEU A 192 -6.77 -12.75 4.90
N LEU A 193 -5.53 -12.62 5.41
CA LEU A 193 -4.50 -13.62 5.14
C LEU A 193 -4.72 -14.90 5.95
N PRO A 194 -4.35 -16.08 5.42
CA PRO A 194 -4.26 -17.30 6.21
C PRO A 194 -3.28 -17.16 7.39
N GLU A 195 -3.45 -17.95 8.45
CA GLU A 195 -2.60 -17.89 9.66
C GLU A 195 -1.12 -18.20 9.38
N ASN A 196 -0.83 -19.08 8.40
CA ASN A 196 0.53 -19.52 8.04
C ASN A 196 1.26 -18.58 7.05
N SER A 197 0.85 -17.31 7.01
CA SER A 197 1.43 -16.29 6.13
C SER A 197 2.51 -15.51 6.87
N ALA A 198 3.68 -15.39 6.27
CA ALA A 198 4.73 -14.47 6.65
C ALA A 198 4.71 -13.28 5.69
N LEU A 199 5.11 -12.10 6.18
CA LEU A 199 5.22 -10.89 5.40
C LEU A 199 6.68 -10.63 5.04
N VAL A 200 6.91 -10.01 3.90
CA VAL A 200 8.22 -9.46 3.51
C VAL A 200 8.07 -7.99 3.17
N THR A 201 8.99 -7.16 3.65
CA THR A 201 8.90 -5.71 3.46
C THR A 201 10.26 -5.05 3.27
N SER A 202 10.29 -4.06 2.38
CA SER A 202 11.35 -3.07 2.26
C SER A 202 10.85 -1.66 2.64
N ASP A 203 9.68 -1.56 3.28
CA ASP A 203 9.06 -0.27 3.60
C ASP A 203 9.73 0.42 4.79
N VAL A 204 10.48 1.47 4.48
CA VAL A 204 11.23 2.25 5.48
C VAL A 204 10.32 2.87 6.56
N ASP A 205 9.10 3.30 6.22
CA ASP A 205 8.20 3.94 7.19
C ASP A 205 7.71 2.93 8.24
N ALA A 206 7.24 1.75 7.82
CA ALA A 206 6.86 0.66 8.73
C ALA A 206 8.04 0.17 9.58
N VAL A 207 9.21 -0.04 8.96
CA VAL A 207 10.41 -0.52 9.68
C VAL A 207 10.89 0.53 10.69
N SER A 208 10.91 1.81 10.34
CA SER A 208 11.32 2.88 11.25
C SER A 208 10.36 2.98 12.43
N PHE A 209 9.05 2.91 12.17
CA PHE A 209 8.04 2.90 13.23
C PHE A 209 8.22 1.73 14.21
N TRP A 210 8.49 0.52 13.72
CA TRP A 210 8.73 -0.64 14.59
C TRP A 210 10.02 -0.55 15.39
N ARG A 211 11.06 0.09 14.84
CA ARG A 211 12.30 0.39 15.58
C ARG A 211 12.05 1.41 16.68
N ASP A 212 11.24 2.44 16.42
CA ASP A 212 10.86 3.45 17.42
C ASP A 212 9.99 2.86 18.54
N LEU A 213 9.24 1.80 18.26
CA LEU A 213 8.51 1.01 19.25
C LEU A 213 9.39 0.04 20.04
N GLU A 214 10.69 -0.03 19.74
CA GLU A 214 11.65 -0.94 20.36
C GLU A 214 11.22 -2.41 20.25
N LEU A 215 10.61 -2.80 19.12
CA LEU A 215 10.27 -4.20 18.85
C LEU A 215 11.55 -5.04 18.67
N ASP A 216 11.50 -6.30 19.09
CA ASP A 216 12.64 -7.22 19.02
C ASP A 216 12.90 -7.69 17.58
N PHE A 217 13.96 -7.17 16.97
CA PHE A 217 14.50 -7.67 15.70
C PHE A 217 15.56 -8.74 15.95
N TYR A 218 15.48 -9.84 15.21
CA TYR A 218 16.44 -10.94 15.32
C TYR A 218 16.72 -11.58 13.97
N GLU A 219 17.85 -12.26 13.82
CA GLU A 219 18.17 -13.00 12.60
C GLU A 219 17.48 -14.35 12.58
N LYS A 220 16.94 -14.73 11.41
CA LYS A 220 16.33 -16.04 11.21
C LYS A 220 16.69 -16.62 9.84
N GLU A 221 17.20 -17.85 9.85
CA GLU A 221 17.46 -18.64 8.64
C GLU A 221 16.17 -19.28 8.10
N GLY A 222 16.12 -19.50 6.78
CA GLY A 222 15.04 -20.25 6.12
C GLY A 222 13.73 -19.49 5.92
N VAL A 223 13.72 -18.18 6.13
CA VAL A 223 12.57 -17.30 5.77
C VAL A 223 12.79 -16.69 4.39
N LEU A 224 14.00 -16.22 4.14
CA LEU A 224 14.53 -15.80 2.84
C LEU A 224 15.66 -16.77 2.44
N PRO A 225 16.12 -16.77 1.17
CA PRO A 225 17.29 -17.55 0.74
C PRO A 225 18.54 -17.26 1.60
N GLU A 226 18.68 -16.02 2.05
CA GLU A 226 19.73 -15.58 2.96
C GLU A 226 19.22 -15.40 4.40
N LYS A 227 20.15 -15.14 5.33
CA LYS A 227 19.80 -14.76 6.71
C LYS A 227 19.01 -13.44 6.68
N ALA A 228 17.74 -13.52 7.07
CA ALA A 228 16.87 -12.36 7.13
C ALA A 228 16.85 -11.78 8.54
N THR A 229 16.88 -10.46 8.64
CA THR A 229 16.41 -9.78 9.85
C THR A 229 14.89 -9.86 9.88
N VAL A 230 14.33 -10.35 10.97
CA VAL A 230 12.89 -10.52 11.13
C VAL A 230 12.40 -9.85 12.40
N VAL A 231 11.13 -9.44 12.38
CA VAL A 231 10.37 -9.09 13.58
C VAL A 231 9.16 -10.02 13.66
N ARG A 232 8.85 -10.51 14.86
CA ARG A 232 7.68 -11.35 15.11
C ARG A 232 6.91 -10.81 16.28
N ASP A 233 5.70 -10.31 16.02
CA ASP A 233 4.80 -9.91 17.09
C ASP A 233 3.33 -9.93 16.64
N LYS A 234 2.45 -9.60 17.59
CA LYS A 234 1.01 -9.47 17.35
C LYS A 234 0.70 -8.32 16.41
N ALA A 235 -0.30 -8.48 15.54
CA ALA A 235 -0.67 -7.43 14.58
C ALA A 235 -1.05 -6.11 15.27
N TRP A 236 -1.75 -6.16 16.41
CA TRP A 236 -2.05 -4.94 17.18
C TRP A 236 -0.80 -4.21 17.69
N LYS A 237 0.28 -4.91 18.05
CA LYS A 237 1.55 -4.28 18.45
C LYS A 237 2.32 -3.72 17.26
N LEU A 238 2.32 -4.44 16.14
CA LEU A 238 2.90 -3.94 14.88
C LEU A 238 2.16 -2.68 14.39
N LEU A 239 0.91 -2.48 14.78
CA LEU A 239 0.15 -1.23 14.58
C LEU A 239 0.42 -0.17 15.65
N GLY A 240 1.24 -0.46 16.67
CA GLY A 240 1.55 0.45 17.78
C GLY A 240 0.46 0.60 18.84
N LEU A 241 -0.51 -0.32 18.88
CA LEU A 241 -1.55 -0.33 19.89
C LEU A 241 -1.00 -0.91 21.21
N SER A 242 -1.56 -0.48 22.34
CA SER A 242 -1.16 -0.99 23.67
C SER A 242 -1.78 -2.34 24.02
N SER A 243 -2.90 -2.69 23.40
CA SER A 243 -3.63 -3.95 23.61
C SER A 243 -4.50 -4.28 22.40
N ALA A 244 -4.87 -5.55 22.24
CA ALA A 244 -5.84 -5.98 21.23
C ALA A 244 -7.20 -5.28 21.45
N PRO A 245 -7.74 -4.55 20.46
CA PRO A 245 -9.06 -3.95 20.57
C PRO A 245 -10.16 -5.02 20.57
N GLU A 246 -11.13 -4.93 21.49
CA GLU A 246 -12.25 -5.87 21.55
C GLU A 246 -13.09 -5.88 20.26
N GLU A 247 -13.17 -4.73 19.59
CA GLU A 247 -13.89 -4.58 18.33
C GLU A 247 -13.16 -5.20 17.13
N LYS A 248 -11.85 -5.46 17.25
CA LYS A 248 -10.99 -5.96 16.18
C LYS A 248 -10.20 -7.20 16.61
N PRO A 249 -10.89 -8.32 16.96
CA PRO A 249 -10.25 -9.50 17.54
C PRO A 249 -9.23 -10.18 16.60
N TRP A 250 -9.36 -9.99 15.28
CA TRP A 250 -8.41 -10.52 14.30
C TRP A 250 -7.01 -9.92 14.42
N LEU A 251 -6.84 -8.79 15.11
CA LEU A 251 -5.53 -8.18 15.35
C LEU A 251 -4.69 -8.93 16.40
N ASP A 252 -5.26 -9.89 17.13
CA ASP A 252 -4.53 -10.71 18.11
C ASP A 252 -3.77 -11.90 17.48
N ARG A 253 -3.73 -11.99 16.15
CA ARG A 253 -2.83 -12.91 15.46
C ARG A 253 -1.39 -12.40 15.47
N GLU A 254 -0.44 -13.32 15.31
CA GLU A 254 0.97 -12.99 15.11
C GLU A 254 1.31 -12.90 13.63
N PHE A 255 2.23 -12.00 13.29
CA PHE A 255 2.91 -12.00 12.01
C PHE A 255 4.42 -12.17 12.21
N LEU A 256 5.03 -12.94 11.32
CA LEU A 256 6.46 -12.90 11.08
C LEU A 256 6.68 -11.97 9.89
N VAL A 257 7.43 -10.88 10.09
CA VAL A 257 7.78 -9.94 9.03
C VAL A 257 9.28 -10.00 8.79
N ALA A 258 9.67 -10.36 7.57
CA ALA A 258 11.06 -10.37 7.12
C ALA A 258 11.39 -9.05 6.42
N LEU A 259 12.56 -8.50 6.75
CA LEU A 259 13.07 -7.28 6.12
C LEU A 259 13.85 -7.69 4.89
N ALA A 260 13.39 -7.25 3.72
CA ALA A 260 14.18 -7.26 2.50
C ALA A 260 15.13 -6.07 2.58
N VAL A 261 16.37 -6.33 2.97
CA VAL A 261 17.41 -5.30 3.02
C VAL A 261 17.87 -5.08 1.58
N PRO A 262 17.89 -3.84 1.05
CA PRO A 262 18.50 -3.59 -0.24
C PRO A 262 19.96 -4.01 -0.19
N GLU A 263 20.43 -4.77 -1.18
CA GLU A 263 21.87 -5.02 -1.35
C GLU A 263 22.56 -3.65 -1.40
N THR A 264 23.31 -3.35 -0.36
CA THR A 264 24.12 -2.13 -0.31
C THR A 264 25.38 -2.45 -1.11
N GLU A 265 25.44 -1.99 -2.37
CA GLU A 265 26.70 -1.85 -3.12
C GLU A 265 27.62 -0.80 -2.47
#